data_AF-A0A2T6DMV7-F1
#
_entry.id   AF-A0A2T6DMV7-F1
#
_cell.length_a   1.000
_cell.length_b   1.000
_cell.length_c   1.000
_cell.angle_alpha   90.00
_cell.angle_beta   90.00
_cell.angle_gamma   90.00
#
_symmetry.space_group_name_H-M   'P 1'
#
loop_
_entity.id
_entity.type
_entity.pdbx_description
1 polymer ?
#
loop_
_entity_poly.entity_id
_entity_poly.type
_entity_poly.pdbx_seq_one_letter_code
_entity_poly.pdbx_strand_id
1 'polypeptide(L)'
;MDHRSRVPSRFDGFPGALDSVTRFGIFWRRRIAGPLIALLKQGISPAKLAQTLGAGFICSMFPILGTTSLLNLAVGVRLRLNHPVMQAMNQLLGPLHLIMIVLYVRVGERIWHMHDDPFTVAEFVHCFRHASWHEFFSRFGWAAVHSISAWALTAPLFFILIYYPFRHLFFEIARRRHLASGTPRGLVPGGK
;
A
#
# COMPACT_ATOMS: atom_id res chain seq x y z
N MET A 1 22.01 -61.16 -25.95
CA MET A 1 21.52 -60.57 -24.68
C MET A 1 21.76 -59.06 -24.75
N ASP A 2 20.77 -58.30 -25.21
CA ASP A 2 20.86 -56.85 -25.42
C ASP A 2 20.23 -56.13 -24.23
N HIS A 3 21.08 -55.61 -23.34
CA HIS A 3 20.67 -54.96 -22.10
C HIS A 3 20.39 -53.47 -22.38
N ARG A 4 19.22 -53.17 -22.95
CA ARG A 4 18.76 -51.77 -23.12
C ARG A 4 18.63 -51.09 -21.75
N SER A 5 19.62 -50.27 -21.44
CA SER A 5 19.65 -49.34 -20.32
C SER A 5 18.41 -48.44 -20.37
N ARG A 6 17.55 -48.57 -19.36
CA ARG A 6 16.44 -47.64 -19.11
C ARG A 6 17.02 -46.26 -18.90
N VAL A 7 16.67 -45.32 -19.77
CA VAL A 7 16.89 -43.89 -19.57
C VAL A 7 16.14 -43.50 -18.28
N PRO A 8 16.79 -42.93 -17.25
CA PRO A 8 16.09 -42.43 -16.10
C PRO A 8 15.12 -41.32 -16.53
N SER A 9 13.87 -41.47 -16.14
CA SER A 9 12.81 -40.48 -16.34
C SER A 9 13.26 -39.12 -15.82
N ARG A 10 13.27 -38.17 -16.76
CA ARG A 10 13.15 -36.72 -16.62
C ARG A 10 12.79 -36.27 -15.20
N PHE A 11 13.64 -35.42 -14.63
CA PHE A 11 13.37 -34.67 -13.41
C PHE A 11 11.97 -34.04 -13.44
N ASP A 12 11.03 -34.61 -12.70
CA ASP A 12 9.74 -34.00 -12.37
C ASP A 12 10.01 -32.87 -11.36
N GLY A 13 10.44 -31.72 -11.87
CA GLY A 13 10.60 -30.50 -11.09
C GLY A 13 9.25 -30.02 -10.55
N PHE A 14 9.19 -29.73 -9.24
CA PHE A 14 8.08 -29.20 -8.44
C PHE A 14 6.97 -28.45 -9.23
N PRO A 15 5.91 -29.14 -9.70
CA PRO A 15 4.86 -28.54 -10.54
C PRO A 15 4.04 -27.43 -9.84
N GLY A 16 3.94 -27.47 -8.50
CA GLY A 16 3.06 -26.56 -7.75
C GLY A 16 3.61 -25.14 -7.52
N ALA A 17 4.93 -24.94 -7.61
CA ALA A 17 5.54 -23.64 -7.30
C ALA A 17 5.29 -22.61 -8.42
N LEU A 18 5.38 -23.02 -9.69
CA LEU A 18 5.12 -22.14 -10.83
C LEU A 18 3.62 -21.82 -10.95
N ASP A 19 2.75 -22.79 -10.67
CA ASP A 19 1.30 -22.61 -10.69
C ASP A 19 0.81 -21.63 -9.62
N SER A 20 1.35 -21.71 -8.41
CA SER A 20 0.97 -20.83 -7.30
C SER A 20 1.41 -19.38 -7.52
N VAL A 21 2.63 -19.14 -8.01
CA VAL A 21 3.12 -17.79 -8.38
C VAL A 21 2.28 -17.20 -9.52
N THR A 22 1.93 -18.01 -10.52
CA THR A 22 1.12 -17.56 -11.66
C THR A 22 -0.31 -17.21 -11.22
N ARG A 23 -0.92 -18.03 -10.36
CA ARG A 23 -2.25 -17.76 -9.78
C ARG A 23 -2.25 -16.51 -8.91
N PHE A 24 -1.20 -16.30 -8.11
CA PHE A 24 -1.03 -15.12 -7.28
C PHE A 24 -0.96 -13.85 -8.14
N GLY A 25 -0.12 -13.84 -9.18
CA GLY A 25 -0.01 -12.71 -10.11
C GLY A 25 -1.34 -12.36 -10.80
N ILE A 26 -2.12 -13.36 -11.22
CA ILE A 26 -3.44 -13.16 -11.83
C ILE A 26 -4.44 -12.58 -10.83
N PHE A 27 -4.42 -13.05 -9.57
CA PHE A 27 -5.29 -12.56 -8.50
C PHE A 27 -5.07 -11.06 -8.22
N TRP A 28 -3.81 -10.64 -7.99
CA TRP A 28 -3.48 -9.24 -7.72
C TRP A 28 -3.76 -8.33 -8.92
N ARG A 29 -3.49 -8.83 -10.14
CA ARG A 29 -3.82 -8.11 -11.37
C ARG A 29 -5.32 -7.84 -11.47
N ARG A 30 -6.17 -8.81 -11.15
CA ARG A 30 -7.64 -8.63 -11.19
C ARG A 30 -8.17 -7.76 -10.06
N ARG A 31 -7.67 -7.93 -8.84
CA ARG A 31 -8.25 -7.30 -7.65
C ARG A 31 -7.72 -5.89 -7.36
N ILE A 32 -6.48 -5.59 -7.75
CA ILE A 32 -5.85 -4.28 -7.50
C ILE A 32 -5.54 -3.55 -8.80
N ALA A 33 -4.77 -4.15 -9.71
CA ALA A 33 -4.34 -3.43 -10.91
C ALA A 33 -5.52 -3.10 -11.84
N GLY A 34 -6.46 -4.04 -12.01
CA GLY A 34 -7.66 -3.88 -12.85
C GLY A 34 -8.49 -2.64 -12.51
N PRO A 35 -8.93 -2.47 -11.24
CA PRO A 35 -9.65 -1.28 -10.80
C PRO A 35 -8.88 0.03 -11.02
N LEU A 36 -7.59 0.08 -10.67
CA LEU A 36 -6.76 1.28 -10.87
C LEU A 36 -6.63 1.65 -12.36
N ILE A 37 -6.47 0.64 -13.21
CA ILE A 37 -6.43 0.81 -14.66
C ILE A 37 -7.79 1.25 -15.21
N ALA A 38 -8.90 0.80 -14.64
CA ALA A 38 -10.24 1.24 -15.01
C ALA A 38 -10.48 2.71 -14.66
N LEU A 39 -9.94 3.18 -13.54
CA LEU A 39 -9.97 4.61 -13.17
C LEU A 39 -9.23 5.49 -14.18
N LEU A 40 -8.09 5.04 -14.71
CA LEU A 40 -7.41 5.73 -15.81
C LEU A 40 -8.29 5.79 -17.07
N LYS A 41 -9.08 4.74 -17.36
CA LYS A 41 -10.03 4.74 -18.49
C LYS A 41 -11.19 5.73 -18.31
N GLN A 42 -11.53 6.06 -17.07
CA GLN A 42 -12.58 7.02 -16.73
C GLN A 42 -12.07 8.49 -16.79
N GLY A 43 -10.86 8.72 -17.32
CA GLY A 43 -10.31 10.07 -17.52
C GLY A 43 -9.52 10.62 -16.33
N ILE A 44 -9.27 9.82 -15.29
CA ILE A 44 -8.39 10.25 -14.20
C ILE A 44 -6.94 10.29 -14.69
N SER A 45 -6.26 11.43 -14.49
CA SER A 45 -4.87 11.57 -14.91
C SER A 45 -3.93 10.65 -14.11
N PRO A 46 -2.87 10.09 -14.75
CA PRO A 46 -1.87 9.25 -14.08
C PRO A 46 -1.28 9.88 -12.81
N ALA A 47 -0.96 11.17 -12.86
CA ALA A 47 -0.38 11.89 -11.73
C ALA A 47 -1.38 12.02 -10.56
N LYS A 48 -2.66 12.24 -10.84
CA LYS A 48 -3.70 12.37 -9.80
C LYS A 48 -4.01 11.03 -9.13
N LEU A 49 -3.98 9.92 -9.89
CA LEU A 49 -4.12 8.58 -9.32
C LEU A 49 -2.90 8.23 -8.45
N ALA A 50 -1.69 8.51 -8.90
CA ALA A 50 -0.48 8.33 -8.09
C ALA A 50 -0.48 9.18 -6.81
N GLN A 51 -0.93 10.44 -6.90
CA GLN A 51 -1.11 11.31 -5.74
C GLN A 51 -2.14 10.74 -4.76
N THR A 52 -3.24 10.18 -5.27
CA THR A 52 -4.24 9.51 -4.42
C THR A 52 -3.63 8.32 -3.69
N LEU A 53 -2.81 7.51 -4.37
CA LEU A 53 -2.13 6.38 -3.73
C LEU A 53 -1.13 6.83 -2.65
N GLY A 54 -0.29 7.82 -2.95
CA GLY A 54 0.68 8.35 -1.99
C GLY A 54 0.00 8.96 -0.76
N ALA A 55 -1.00 9.81 -0.98
CA ALA A 55 -1.74 10.45 0.11
C ALA A 55 -2.52 9.44 0.95
N GLY A 56 -3.19 8.47 0.30
CA GLY A 56 -3.93 7.40 0.98
C GLY A 56 -3.02 6.57 1.88
N PHE A 57 -1.84 6.18 1.38
CA PHE A 57 -0.86 5.44 2.19
C PHE A 57 -0.46 6.21 3.45
N ILE A 58 -0.02 7.46 3.31
CA ILE A 58 0.47 8.26 4.44
C ILE A 58 -0.63 8.51 5.47
N CYS A 59 -1.82 8.88 5.02
CA CYS A 59 -2.95 9.14 5.90
C CYS A 59 -3.38 7.87 6.64
N SER A 60 -3.29 6.71 5.99
CA SER A 60 -3.61 5.41 6.61
C SER A 60 -2.54 4.91 7.57
N MET A 61 -1.31 5.41 7.48
CA MET A 61 -0.24 5.12 8.44
C MET A 61 -0.17 6.13 9.59
N PHE A 62 -1.14 7.05 9.70
CA PHE A 62 -1.17 8.02 10.81
C PHE A 62 -1.44 7.30 12.14
N PRO A 63 -0.53 7.41 13.15
CA PRO A 63 -0.42 6.46 14.25
C PRO A 63 -1.47 6.61 15.37
N ILE A 64 -2.65 7.13 15.05
CA ILE A 64 -3.76 7.30 15.99
C ILE A 64 -4.96 6.50 15.50
N LEU A 65 -5.28 5.43 16.25
CA LEU A 65 -6.38 4.53 15.93
C LEU A 65 -7.71 5.28 15.79
N GLY A 66 -8.51 4.86 14.80
CA GLY A 66 -9.83 5.44 14.53
C GLY A 66 -9.82 6.79 13.80
N THR A 67 -8.69 7.51 13.75
CA THR A 67 -8.63 8.85 13.11
C THR A 67 -8.24 8.81 11.63
N THR A 68 -7.62 7.72 11.16
CA THR A 68 -7.11 7.60 9.79
C THR A 68 -8.21 7.75 8.73
N SER A 69 -9.43 7.26 9.00
CA SER A 69 -10.57 7.39 8.07
C SER A 69 -10.97 8.86 7.89
N LEU A 70 -10.99 9.63 8.98
CA LEU A 70 -11.30 11.06 8.97
C LEU A 70 -10.17 11.84 8.29
N LEU A 71 -8.91 11.49 8.57
CA LEU A 71 -7.77 12.11 7.91
C LEU A 71 -7.77 11.85 6.39
N ASN A 72 -8.03 10.62 5.97
CA ASN A 72 -8.20 10.25 4.56
C ASN A 72 -9.34 11.04 3.90
N LEU A 73 -10.46 11.22 4.60
CA LEU A 73 -11.58 12.02 4.13
C LEU A 73 -11.18 13.49 3.99
N ALA A 74 -10.60 14.10 5.03
CA ALA A 74 -10.21 15.51 5.03
C ALA A 74 -9.20 15.83 3.92
N VAL A 75 -8.12 15.03 3.81
CA VAL A 75 -7.11 15.18 2.77
C VAL A 75 -7.69 14.91 1.38
N GLY A 76 -8.52 13.88 1.26
CA GLY A 76 -9.21 13.55 0.01
C GLY A 76 -10.06 14.70 -0.51
N VAL A 77 -10.84 15.36 0.36
CA VAL A 77 -11.67 16.51 -0.01
C VAL A 77 -10.77 17.70 -0.37
N ARG A 78 -9.80 18.00 0.49
CA ARG A 78 -8.92 19.17 0.34
C ARG A 78 -8.10 19.15 -0.94
N LEU A 79 -7.67 17.98 -1.37
CA LEU A 79 -6.87 17.76 -2.59
C LEU A 79 -7.70 17.26 -3.78
N ARG A 80 -9.03 17.13 -3.61
CA ARG A 80 -9.98 16.61 -4.61
C ARG A 80 -9.55 15.26 -5.19
N LEU A 81 -9.14 14.33 -4.33
CA LEU A 81 -8.63 13.00 -4.68
C LEU A 81 -9.77 11.97 -4.81
N ASN A 82 -9.46 10.78 -5.31
CA ASN A 82 -10.45 9.71 -5.44
C ASN A 82 -10.73 9.08 -4.07
N HIS A 83 -11.83 9.49 -3.43
CA HIS A 83 -12.24 9.03 -2.09
C HIS A 83 -12.41 7.51 -1.96
N PRO A 84 -13.08 6.81 -2.90
CA PRO A 84 -13.13 5.36 -2.87
C PRO A 84 -11.74 4.69 -2.79
N VAL A 85 -10.76 5.19 -3.55
CA VAL A 85 -9.39 4.68 -3.51
C VAL A 85 -8.74 4.97 -2.15
N MET A 86 -8.88 6.19 -1.62
CA MET A 86 -8.36 6.56 -0.29
C MET A 86 -8.87 5.59 0.80
N GLN A 87 -10.18 5.35 0.85
CA GLN A 87 -10.77 4.44 1.85
C GLN A 87 -10.38 2.98 1.59
N ALA A 88 -10.30 2.54 0.33
CA ALA A 88 -9.83 1.20 0.01
C ALA A 88 -8.38 0.97 0.50
N MET A 89 -7.52 1.97 0.37
CA MET A 89 -6.16 1.92 0.94
C MET A 89 -6.20 1.85 2.45
N ASN A 90 -7.05 2.64 3.11
CA ASN A 90 -7.20 2.61 4.56
C ASN A 90 -7.58 1.22 5.08
N GLN A 91 -8.51 0.54 4.41
CA GLN A 91 -8.88 -0.83 4.79
C GLN A 91 -7.78 -1.84 4.46
N LEU A 92 -7.16 -1.75 3.28
CA LEU A 92 -6.10 -2.68 2.86
C LEU A 92 -4.87 -2.59 3.76
N LEU A 93 -4.52 -1.38 4.20
CA LEU A 93 -3.35 -1.10 5.02
C LEU A 93 -3.62 -1.27 6.52
N GLY A 94 -4.84 -1.61 6.94
CA GLY A 94 -5.20 -1.80 8.36
C GLY A 94 -4.26 -2.72 9.14
N PRO A 95 -3.91 -3.92 8.63
CA PRO A 95 -2.94 -4.80 9.30
C PRO A 95 -1.55 -4.17 9.42
N LEU A 96 -1.08 -3.50 8.36
CA LEU A 96 0.21 -2.80 8.36
C LEU A 96 0.20 -1.62 9.34
N HIS A 97 -0.93 -0.90 9.44
CA HIS A 97 -1.09 0.23 10.33
C HIS A 97 -0.84 -0.15 11.78
N LEU A 98 -1.38 -1.29 12.25
CA LEU A 98 -1.14 -1.78 13.61
C LEU A 98 0.35 -2.01 13.90
N ILE A 99 1.10 -2.56 12.93
CA ILE A 99 2.54 -2.75 13.05
C ILE A 99 3.26 -1.40 13.08
N MET A 100 2.85 -0.47 12.22
CA MET A 100 3.46 0.87 12.13
C MET A 100 3.25 1.71 13.39
N ILE A 101 2.12 1.58 14.09
CA ILE A 101 1.91 2.28 15.37
C ILE A 101 3.03 1.93 16.35
N VAL A 102 3.32 0.64 16.54
CA VAL A 102 4.37 0.18 17.45
C VAL A 102 5.74 0.67 17.00
N LEU A 103 6.03 0.61 15.70
CA LEU A 103 7.30 1.13 15.17
C LEU A 103 7.43 2.64 15.37
N TYR A 104 6.37 3.41 15.13
CA TYR A 104 6.41 4.87 15.28
C TYR A 104 6.58 5.30 16.72
N VAL A 105 5.93 4.63 17.67
CA VAL A 105 6.18 4.88 19.10
C VAL A 105 7.65 4.68 19.42
N ARG A 106 8.24 3.54 19.05
CA ARG A 106 9.66 3.23 19.31
C ARG A 106 10.63 4.17 18.63
N VAL A 107 10.36 4.54 17.38
CA VAL A 107 11.20 5.51 16.65
C VAL A 107 11.09 6.89 17.31
N GLY A 108 9.89 7.27 17.74
CA GLY A 108 9.65 8.51 18.46
C GLY A 108 10.39 8.56 19.80
N GLU A 109 10.29 7.53 20.64
CA GLU A 109 11.03 7.44 21.91
C GLU A 109 12.54 7.67 21.72
N ARG A 110 13.12 7.10 20.66
CA ARG A 110 14.53 7.33 20.30
C ARG A 110 14.83 8.76 19.90
N ILE A 111 13.94 9.41 19.15
CA ILE A 111 14.08 10.82 18.74
C ILE A 111 14.06 11.74 19.97
N TRP A 112 13.22 11.43 20.96
CA TRP A 112 13.03 12.24 22.16
C TRP A 112 13.93 11.84 23.33
N HIS A 113 14.84 10.88 23.14
CA HIS A 113 15.75 10.33 24.16
C HIS A 113 15.08 9.77 25.42
N MET A 114 13.78 9.47 25.37
CA MET A 114 13.04 8.90 26.49
C MET A 114 13.24 7.39 26.51
N HIS A 115 14.06 6.89 27.44
CA HIS A 115 14.35 5.46 27.62
C HIS A 115 13.87 4.90 28.96
N ASP A 116 13.30 5.75 29.83
CA ASP A 116 13.12 5.40 31.23
C ASP A 116 11.88 4.51 31.49
N ASP A 117 10.94 4.43 30.56
CA ASP A 117 9.80 3.51 30.64
C ASP A 117 9.38 3.00 29.24
N PRO A 118 9.87 1.83 28.79
CA PRO A 118 9.63 1.35 27.44
C PRO A 118 8.17 0.99 27.20
N PHE A 119 7.55 1.56 26.16
CA PHE A 119 6.17 1.23 25.80
C PHE A 119 5.98 -0.28 25.56
N THR A 120 5.09 -0.89 26.36
CA THR A 120 4.64 -2.28 26.14
C THR A 120 3.18 -2.34 25.71
N VAL A 121 2.89 -3.19 24.71
CA VAL A 121 1.52 -3.40 24.21
C VAL A 121 0.61 -3.98 25.31
N ALA A 122 1.16 -4.83 26.17
CA ALA A 122 0.40 -5.44 27.27
C ALA A 122 -0.10 -4.40 28.27
N GLU A 123 0.77 -3.48 28.67
CA GLU A 123 0.44 -2.40 29.60
C GLU A 123 -0.50 -1.37 28.97
N PHE A 124 -0.29 -1.03 27.69
CA PHE A 124 -1.23 -0.20 26.94
C PHE A 124 -2.64 -0.79 26.96
N VAL A 125 -2.78 -2.09 26.65
CA VAL A 125 -4.09 -2.77 26.65
C VAL A 125 -4.65 -2.86 28.07
N HIS A 126 -3.81 -3.09 29.07
CA HIS A 126 -4.24 -3.17 30.47
C HIS A 126 -4.81 -1.82 30.94
N CYS A 127 -4.06 -0.73 30.78
CA CYS A 127 -4.51 0.62 31.12
C CYS A 127 -5.72 1.04 30.29
N PHE A 128 -5.76 0.74 28.99
CA PHE A 128 -6.92 1.08 28.15
C PHE A 128 -8.22 0.42 28.64
N ARG A 129 -8.16 -0.77 29.23
CA ARG A 129 -9.33 -1.51 29.72
C ARG A 129 -9.74 -1.18 31.15
N HIS A 130 -8.78 -0.82 32.02
CA HIS A 130 -9.01 -0.76 33.47
C HIS A 130 -8.73 0.62 34.08
N ALA A 131 -7.94 1.46 33.42
CA ALA A 131 -7.59 2.78 33.94
C ALA A 131 -8.64 3.83 33.59
N SER A 132 -8.67 4.92 34.36
CA SER A 132 -9.45 6.09 34.00
C SER A 132 -8.87 6.78 32.75
N TRP A 133 -9.70 7.53 32.02
CA TRP A 133 -9.22 8.30 30.86
C TRP A 133 -8.08 9.25 31.23
N HIS A 134 -8.16 9.91 32.39
CA HIS A 134 -7.10 10.81 32.87
C HIS A 134 -5.76 10.09 33.04
N GLU A 135 -5.77 8.94 33.72
CA GLU A 135 -4.58 8.13 33.94
C GLU A 135 -3.99 7.62 32.62
N PHE A 136 -4.83 7.12 31.72
CA PHE A 136 -4.41 6.69 30.40
C PHE A 136 -3.70 7.82 29.62
N PHE A 137 -4.28 9.02 29.56
CA PHE A 137 -3.66 10.14 28.86
C PHE A 137 -2.40 10.66 29.57
N SER A 138 -2.34 10.61 30.90
CA SER A 138 -1.13 11.00 31.64
C SER A 138 0.06 10.09 31.33
N ARG A 139 -0.20 8.79 31.10
CA ARG A 139 0.83 7.77 30.85
C ARG A 139 1.18 7.64 29.36
N PHE A 140 0.18 7.70 28.47
CA PHE A 140 0.37 7.46 27.02
C PHE A 140 0.27 8.71 26.15
N GLY A 141 -0.02 9.89 26.71
CA GLY A 141 -0.10 11.14 25.97
C GLY A 141 1.21 11.45 25.21
N TRP A 142 2.35 11.23 25.86
CA TRP A 142 3.66 11.39 25.23
C TRP A 142 3.93 10.36 24.12
N ALA A 143 3.46 9.12 24.27
CA ALA A 143 3.59 8.11 23.21
C ALA A 143 2.87 8.53 21.91
N ALA A 144 1.74 9.24 22.01
CA ALA A 144 1.08 9.83 20.84
C ALA A 144 1.95 10.93 20.20
N VAL A 145 2.56 11.82 21.00
CA VAL A 145 3.48 12.85 20.48
C VAL A 145 4.70 12.22 19.79
N HIS A 146 5.31 11.22 20.42
CA HIS A 146 6.47 10.49 19.89
C HIS A 146 6.15 9.85 18.54
N SER A 147 5.04 9.10 18.48
CA SER A 147 4.62 8.42 17.24
C SER A 147 4.23 9.40 16.13
N ILE A 148 3.50 10.47 16.43
CA ILE A 148 3.16 11.52 15.46
C ILE A 148 4.44 12.19 14.92
N SER A 149 5.42 12.46 15.79
CA SER A 149 6.71 13.04 15.40
C SER A 149 7.44 12.14 14.41
N ALA A 150 7.52 10.83 14.72
CA ALA A 150 8.14 9.85 13.83
C ALA A 150 7.40 9.75 12.48
N TRP A 151 6.06 9.73 12.50
CA TRP A 151 5.24 9.74 11.28
C TRP A 151 5.46 11.02 10.46
N ALA A 152 5.55 12.18 11.09
CA ALA A 152 5.75 13.46 10.39
C ALA A 152 7.08 13.48 9.62
N LEU A 153 8.11 12.82 10.15
CA LEU A 153 9.41 12.69 9.49
C LEU A 153 9.39 11.67 8.33
N THR A 154 8.71 10.54 8.50
CA THR A 154 8.68 9.47 7.49
C THR A 154 7.63 9.70 6.40
N ALA A 155 6.55 10.42 6.69
CA ALA A 155 5.47 10.73 5.75
C ALA A 155 5.95 11.33 4.42
N PRO A 156 6.77 12.41 4.39
CA PRO A 156 7.26 12.96 3.12
C PRO A 156 8.13 11.96 2.35
N LEU A 157 8.95 11.16 3.05
CA LEU A 157 9.76 10.13 2.43
C LEU A 157 8.88 9.05 1.77
N PHE A 158 7.89 8.52 2.49
CA PHE A 158 6.96 7.55 1.92
C PHE A 158 6.12 8.14 0.78
N PHE A 159 5.75 9.42 0.85
CA PHE A 159 5.07 10.09 -0.26
C PHE A 159 5.90 10.02 -1.53
N ILE A 160 7.16 10.41 -1.47
CA ILE A 160 8.08 10.43 -2.61
C ILE A 160 8.26 9.02 -3.16
N LEU A 161 8.53 8.05 -2.27
CA LEU A 161 8.76 6.65 -2.64
C LEU A 161 7.54 5.97 -3.29
N ILE A 162 6.33 6.46 -3.03
CA ILE A 162 5.11 5.93 -3.66
C ILE A 162 4.75 6.75 -4.89
N TYR A 163 4.72 8.07 -4.76
CA TYR A 163 4.21 8.97 -5.80
C TYR A 163 4.99 8.83 -7.11
N TYR A 164 6.32 8.92 -7.07
CA TYR A 164 7.11 8.92 -8.31
C TYR A 164 7.02 7.58 -9.05
N PRO A 165 7.27 6.42 -8.42
CA PRO A 165 7.17 5.14 -9.13
C PRO A 165 5.78 4.88 -9.71
N PHE A 166 4.72 5.14 -8.94
CA PHE A 166 3.34 4.94 -9.44
C PHE A 166 3.00 5.94 -10.55
N ARG A 167 3.45 7.19 -10.45
CA ARG A 167 3.26 8.17 -11.53
C ARG A 167 3.95 7.69 -12.81
N HIS A 168 5.20 7.25 -12.73
CA HIS A 168 5.94 6.73 -13.89
C HIS A 168 5.23 5.51 -14.48
N LEU A 169 4.81 4.56 -13.64
CA LEU A 169 4.10 3.37 -14.06
C LEU A 169 2.78 3.69 -14.77
N PHE A 170 1.94 4.54 -14.19
CA PHE A 170 0.66 4.90 -14.79
C PHE A 170 0.81 5.73 -16.05
N PHE A 171 1.83 6.59 -16.11
CA PHE A 171 2.13 7.36 -17.31
C PHE A 171 2.55 6.45 -18.47
N GLU A 172 3.40 5.46 -18.20
CA GLU A 172 3.82 4.50 -19.22
C GLU A 172 2.67 3.60 -19.68
N ILE A 173 1.80 3.17 -18.76
CA ILE A 173 0.59 2.41 -19.10
C ILE A 173 -0.36 3.24 -19.98
N ALA A 174 -0.54 4.53 -19.67
CA ALA A 174 -1.36 5.42 -20.48
C ALA A 174 -0.75 5.63 -21.88
N ARG A 175 0.56 5.90 -21.96
CA ARG A 175 1.30 6.12 -23.21
C ARG A 175 1.21 4.91 -24.15
N ARG A 176 1.53 3.71 -23.66
CA ARG A 176 1.49 2.47 -24.48
C ARG A 176 0.11 2.20 -25.06
N ARG A 177 -0.94 2.60 -24.36
CA ARG A 177 -2.32 2.43 -24.81
C ARG A 177 -2.70 3.40 -25.91
N HIS A 178 -2.30 4.66 -25.82
CA HIS A 178 -2.53 5.63 -26.89
C HIS A 178 -1.87 5.17 -28.21
N LEU A 179 -0.65 4.60 -28.13
CA LEU A 179 0.04 4.03 -29.28
C LEU A 179 -0.69 2.81 -29.87
N ALA A 180 -1.21 1.91 -29.03
CA ALA A 180 -1.96 0.73 -29.49
C ALA A 180 -3.33 1.05 -30.11
N SER A 181 -3.98 2.15 -29.69
CA SER A 181 -5.21 2.66 -30.32
C SER A 181 -4.98 3.46 -31.59
N GLY A 182 -3.74 3.89 -31.84
CA GLY A 182 -3.34 4.72 -32.99
C GLY A 182 -2.87 3.93 -34.22
N THR A 183 -2.71 2.60 -34.13
CA THR A 183 -2.39 1.77 -35.30
C THR A 183 -3.62 1.70 -36.22
N PRO A 184 -3.57 2.26 -37.44
CA PRO A 184 -4.69 2.12 -38.38
C PRO A 184 -4.85 0.64 -38.72
N ARG A 185 -6.00 0.06 -38.34
CA ARG A 185 -6.42 -1.26 -38.85
C ARG A 185 -6.94 -1.07 -40.28
N GLY A 186 -6.04 -0.74 -41.20
CA GLY A 186 -6.39 -0.33 -42.55
C GLY A 186 -5.24 -0.53 -43.52
N LEU A 187 -4.90 -1.79 -43.79
CA LEU A 187 -4.36 -2.26 -45.06
C LEU A 187 -4.76 -3.75 -45.20
N VAL A 188 -6.06 -3.98 -45.40
CA VAL A 188 -6.48 -5.15 -46.20
C VAL A 188 -6.50 -4.62 -47.63
N PRO A 189 -5.56 -5.01 -48.50
CA PRO A 189 -5.70 -4.72 -49.91
C PRO A 189 -6.89 -5.53 -50.42
N GLY A 190 -8.01 -4.84 -50.67
CA GLY A 190 -9.05 -5.37 -51.54
C GLY A 190 -8.60 -5.24 -52.99
N GLY A 191 -8.76 -6.33 -53.76
CA GLY A 191 -8.55 -6.38 -55.20
C GLY A 191 -7.22 -7.03 -55.57
N LYS A 192 -7.17 -8.17 -56.27
CA LYS A 192 -8.14 -8.80 -57.17
C LYS A 192 -8.11 -10.31 -57.03
#